data_AF-A0A699VPR6-F1
#
_entry.id   AF-A0A699VPR6-F1
#
_cell.length_a   1.000
_cell.length_b   1.000
_cell.length_c   1.000
_cell.angle_alpha   90.00
_cell.angle_beta   90.00
_cell.angle_gamma   90.00
#
_symmetry.space_group_name_H-M   'P 1'
#
loop_
_entity.id
_entity.type
_entity.pdbx_description
1 polymer ?
#
loop_
_entity_poly.entity_id
_entity_poly.type
_entity_poly.pdbx_seq_one_letter_code
_entity_poly.pdbx_strand_id
1 'polypeptide(L)' 'AGYYRRFVEGFSHLALPLTKLMRKGETFVWNEEREKSFEELKQRLVSAPVLTLPSGSGGF' A
#
# COMPACT_ATOMS: atom_id res chain seq x y z
N ALA A 1 8.80 2.27 -3.42
CA ALA A 1 7.58 1.93 -2.67
C ALA A 1 7.90 1.20 -1.34
N GLY A 2 8.83 1.72 -0.53
CA GLY A 2 9.31 1.00 0.67
C GLY A 2 8.69 1.45 1.99
N TYR A 3 8.17 2.67 2.06
CA TYR A 3 7.72 3.31 3.31
C TYR A 3 6.61 2.54 4.02
N TYR A 4 5.61 2.09 3.27
CA TYR A 4 4.43 1.40 3.82
C TYR A 4 4.62 -0.10 4.09
N ARG A 5 5.71 -0.69 3.56
CA ARG A 5 5.99 -2.13 3.70
C ARG A 5 6.27 -2.53 5.15
N ARG A 6 6.66 -1.57 6.01
CA ARG A 6 6.90 -1.79 7.45
C ARG A 6 5.62 -1.89 8.26
N PHE A 7 4.51 -1.40 7.73
CA PHE A 7 3.25 -1.26 8.46
C PHE A 7 2.15 -2.16 7.89
N VAL A 8 2.30 -2.61 6.64
CA VAL A 8 1.35 -3.46 5.95
C VAL A 8 1.99 -4.81 5.64
N GLU A 9 1.61 -5.83 6.40
CA GLU A 9 2.00 -7.21 6.11
C GLU A 9 1.41 -7.64 4.76
N GLY A 10 2.23 -8.27 3.92
CA GLY A 10 1.84 -8.64 2.56
C GLY A 10 1.69 -7.46 1.57
N PHE A 11 2.17 -6.25 1.90
CA PHE A 11 2.12 -5.07 1.01
C PHE A 11 2.61 -5.38 -0.42
N SER A 12 3.70 -6.13 -0.54
CA SER A 12 4.25 -6.49 -1.85
C SER A 12 3.31 -7.36 -2.68
N HIS A 13 2.51 -8.22 -2.04
CA HIS A 13 1.56 -9.08 -2.72
C HIS A 13 0.36 -8.27 -3.25
N LEU A 14 -0.16 -7.35 -2.42
CA LEU A 14 -1.26 -6.44 -2.80
C LEU A 14 -0.83 -5.41 -3.85
N ALA A 15 0.39 -4.88 -3.73
CA ALA A 15 0.93 -3.90 -4.66
C ALA A 15 1.42 -4.51 -5.97
N LEU A 16 1.59 -5.83 -6.05
CA LEU A 16 2.09 -6.54 -7.24
C LEU A 16 1.19 -6.36 -8.48
N PRO A 17 -0.13 -6.59 -8.42
CA PRO A 17 -1.02 -6.34 -9.54
C PRO A 17 -1.05 -4.86 -9.94
N LEU A 18 -0.95 -3.95 -8.97
CA LEU A 18 -0.91 -2.50 -9.21
C LEU A 18 0.41 -2.04 -9.85
N THR A 19 1.54 -2.62 -9.45
CA THR A 19 2.85 -2.31 -10.07
C THR A 19 2.98 -2.90 -11.46
N LYS A 20 2.31 -4.02 -11.76
CA LYS A 20 2.21 -4.54 -13.14
C LYS A 20 1.40 -3.60 -14.03
N LEU A 21 0.24 -3.13 -13.55
CA LEU A 21 -0.58 -2.10 -14.22
C LEU A 21 0.20 -0.81 -14.58
N MET A 22 1.16 -0.40 -13.76
CA MET A 22 1.97 0.80 -13.98
C MET A 22 3.19 0.56 -14.89
N ARG A 23 3.40 -0.65 -15.42
CA ARG A 23 4.51 -0.93 -16.33
C ARG A 23 4.26 -0.30 -17.70
N LYS A 24 5.33 0.26 -18.25
CA LYS A 24 5.31 0.87 -19.57
C LYS A 24 5.06 -0.21 -20.63
N GLY A 25 4.01 -0.03 -21.44
CA GLY A 25 3.63 -0.96 -22.52
C GLY A 25 2.49 -1.93 -22.17
N GLU A 26 1.96 -1.88 -20.95
CA GLU A 26 0.80 -2.68 -20.55
C GLU A 26 -0.46 -1.81 -20.56
N THR A 27 -1.55 -2.31 -21.15
CA THR A 27 -2.81 -1.56 -21.20
C THR A 27 -3.35 -1.44 -19.77
N PHE A 28 -3.59 -0.21 -19.34
CA PHE A 28 -4.18 0.07 -18.03
C PHE A 28 -5.64 -0.40 -17.99
N VAL A 29 -5.84 -1.67 -17.66
CA VAL A 29 -7.18 -2.26 -17.54
C VAL A 29 -7.55 -2.32 -16.07
N TRP A 30 -8.40 -1.42 -15.62
CA TRP A 30 -8.89 -1.50 -14.24
C TRP A 30 -10.01 -2.56 -14.18
N ASN A 31 -9.77 -3.66 -13.47
CA ASN A 31 -10.74 -4.75 -13.30
C ASN A 31 -11.09 -4.92 -11.81
N GLU A 32 -12.14 -5.70 -11.51
CA GLU A 32 -12.60 -5.91 -10.13
C GLU A 32 -11.53 -6.53 -9.21
N GLU A 33 -10.67 -7.40 -9.73
CA GLU A 33 -9.54 -7.95 -8.94
C GLU A 33 -8.50 -6.88 -8.56
N ARG A 34 -8.22 -5.94 -9.46
CA ARG A 34 -7.30 -4.81 -9.25
C ARG A 34 -7.92 -3.80 -8.28
N GLU A 35 -9.21 -3.49 -8.43
CA GLU A 35 -9.96 -2.66 -7.49
C GLU A 35 -9.96 -3.29 -6.08
N LYS A 36 -10.29 -4.57 -5.97
CA LYS A 36 -10.30 -5.28 -4.68
C LYS A 36 -8.92 -5.28 -4.02
N SER A 37 -7.87 -5.49 -4.80
CA SER A 37 -6.48 -5.41 -4.30
C SER A 37 -6.11 -3.99 -3.83
N PHE A 38 -6.61 -2.97 -4.52
CA PHE A 38 -6.40 -1.56 -4.16
C PHE A 38 -7.18 -1.15 -2.91
N GLU A 39 -8.44 -1.58 -2.81
CA GLU A 39 -9.30 -1.32 -1.66
C GLU A 39 -8.75 -2.02 -0.41
N GLU A 40 -8.28 -3.26 -0.54
CA GLU A 40 -7.65 -3.98 0.56
C GLU A 40 -6.31 -3.33 0.98
N LEU A 41 -5.57 -2.79 0.01
CA LEU A 41 -4.38 -1.99 0.30
C LEU A 41 -4.72 -0.72 1.08
N LYS A 42 -5.77 0.01 0.69
CA LYS A 42 -6.27 1.17 1.44
C LYS A 42 -6.69 0.78 2.86
N GLN A 43 -7.48 -0.28 3.01
CA GLN A 43 -7.93 -0.75 4.32
C GLN A 43 -6.74 -1.08 5.24
N ARG A 44 -5.74 -1.80 4.73
CA ARG A 44 -4.52 -2.08 5.52
C ARG A 44 -3.69 -0.84 5.80
N LEU A 45 -3.66 0.14 4.89
CA LEU A 45 -2.98 1.42 5.12
C LEU A 45 -3.70 2.29 6.16
N VAL A 46 -5.03 2.30 6.18
CA VAL A 46 -5.86 3.05 7.13
C VAL A 46 -5.86 2.37 8.50
N SER A 47 -5.88 1.04 8.53
CA SER A 47 -5.86 0.26 9.78
C SER A 47 -4.47 0.18 10.41
N ALA A 48 -3.40 0.17 9.61
CA ALA A 48 -2.06 0.18 10.17
C ALA A 48 -1.78 1.54 10.84
N PRO A 49 -1.06 1.58 11.96
CA PRO A 49 -0.75 2.81 12.68
C PRO A 49 0.37 3.61 11.98
N VAL A 50 0.29 3.76 10.65
CA VAL A 50 1.27 4.46 9.81
C VAL A 50 1.37 5.95 10.18
N LEU A 51 0.32 6.48 10.83
CA LEU A 51 0.14 7.86 11.24
C LEU A 51 0.08 8.05 12.76
N THR A 52 0.55 7.08 13.56
CA THR A 52 0.88 7.40 14.94
C THR A 52 2.21 8.16 14.93
N LEU A 53 2.14 9.48 15.06
CA LEU A 53 3.28 10.28 15.51
C LEU A 53 3.84 9.57 16.75
N PRO A 54 5.14 9.20 16.79
CA PRO A 54 5.73 8.80 18.06
C PRO A 54 5.51 9.99 18.99
N SER A 55 4.70 9.78 20.02
CA SER A 55 4.48 10.78 21.07
C SER A 55 5.86 11.16 21.58
N GLY A 56 6.30 12.37 21.23
CA GLY A 56 7.61 12.88 21.55
C GLY A 56 7.70 13.21 23.03
N SER A 57 8.00 12.21 23.85
CA SER A 57 8.71 12.41 25.11
C SER A 57 10.13 11.89 24.93
N GLY A 58 11.01 12.68 24.33
CA GLY A 58 12.42 12.32 24.24
C GLY A 58 13.25 13.17 23.30
N GLY A 59 13.58 14.39 23.74
CA GLY A 59 14.85 15.08 23.44
C GLY A 59 15.13 15.49 22.00
N PHE A 60 14.79 16.75 21.68
CA PHE A 60 15.75 17.60 20.95
C PHE A 60 16.73 18.20 21.97
#